data_AF-A0A838VTB5-F1
#
_entry.id   AF-A0A838VTB5-F1
#
_cell.length_a   1.000
_cell.length_b   1.000
_cell.length_c   1.000
_cell.angle_alpha   90.00
_cell.angle_beta   90.00
_cell.angle_gamma   90.00
#
_symmetry.space_group_name_H-M   'P 1'
#
loop_
_entity.id
_entity.type
_entity.pdbx_description
1 polymer ?
#
loop_
_entity_poly.entity_id
_entity_poly.type
_entity_poly.pdbx_seq_one_letter_code
_entity_poly.pdbx_strand_id
1 'polypeptide(L)'
;MDKGTLVEFRIQNDRRLGVVERPDGKTRWFVVDERGQSHSLVPRQITYEVTGDTYQQSQIKSFEKEVQRYLDPASLEVAWELLVEGDETITPKGMAILLFSSADAAQCYAAHCLLSDDKIYFKQKGDAYE
;
A
#
# COMPACT_ATOMS: atom_id res chain seq x y z
N MET A 1 -4.65 9.82 10.43
CA MET A 1 -5.64 9.41 9.43
C MET A 1 -6.84 10.32 9.51
N ASP A 2 -7.34 10.71 8.35
CA ASP A 2 -8.47 11.62 8.19
C ASP A 2 -9.56 10.94 7.35
N LYS A 3 -10.77 11.52 7.34
CA LYS A 3 -11.83 11.04 6.46
C LYS A 3 -11.35 11.13 5.00
N GLY A 4 -11.51 10.04 4.25
CA GLY A 4 -11.12 9.94 2.85
C GLY A 4 -9.72 9.35 2.64
N THR A 5 -8.94 9.10 3.70
CA THR A 5 -7.69 8.33 3.60
C THR A 5 -8.00 6.92 3.10
N LEU A 6 -7.33 6.47 2.04
CA LEU A 6 -7.40 5.11 1.55
C LEU A 6 -6.38 4.25 2.31
N VAL A 7 -6.83 3.13 2.87
CA VAL A 7 -6.01 2.26 3.71
C VAL A 7 -6.11 0.81 3.26
N GLU A 8 -5.00 0.09 3.41
CA GLU A 8 -4.94 -1.34 3.27
C GLU A 8 -5.14 -2.03 4.63
N PHE A 9 -5.90 -3.11 4.62
CA PHE A 9 -6.03 -4.02 5.75
C PHE A 9 -6.24 -5.45 5.24
N ARG A 10 -6.26 -6.43 6.16
CA ARG A 10 -6.49 -7.84 5.80
C ARG A 10 -7.73 -8.42 6.46
N ILE A 11 -8.48 -9.21 5.70
CA ILE A 11 -9.55 -10.08 6.21
C ILE A 11 -9.23 -11.50 5.78
N GLN A 12 -9.14 -12.44 6.74
CA GLN A 12 -8.79 -13.83 6.45
C GLN A 12 -7.51 -13.98 5.60
N ASN A 13 -6.53 -13.09 5.83
CA ASN A 13 -5.28 -12.92 5.07
C ASN A 13 -5.40 -12.33 3.66
N ASP A 14 -6.61 -12.09 3.16
CA ASP A 14 -6.83 -11.40 1.89
C ASP A 14 -6.63 -9.89 2.07
N ARG A 15 -5.77 -9.33 1.20
CA ARG A 15 -5.51 -7.89 1.09
C ARG A 15 -6.78 -7.19 0.63
N ARG A 16 -7.12 -6.07 1.29
CA ARG A 16 -8.26 -5.25 0.89
C ARG A 16 -8.01 -3.77 1.14
N LEU A 17 -8.58 -2.96 0.27
CA LEU A 17 -8.62 -1.52 0.39
C LEU A 17 -9.96 -1.03 0.97
N GLY A 18 -9.89 0.07 1.70
CA GLY A 18 -11.07 0.79 2.13
C GLY A 18 -10.77 2.24 2.47
N VAL A 19 -11.81 3.06 2.46
CA VAL A 19 -11.72 4.49 2.74
C VAL A 19 -12.11 4.76 4.19
N VAL A 20 -11.28 5.48 4.92
CA VAL A 20 -11.58 5.97 6.27
C VAL A 20 -12.78 6.92 6.22
N GLU A 21 -13.80 6.65 7.01
CA GLU A 21 -15.02 7.45 7.04
C GLU A 21 -15.07 8.35 8.28
N ARG A 22 -14.88 7.76 9.46
CA ARG A 22 -14.98 8.44 10.77
C ARG A 22 -14.27 7.66 11.88
N PRO A 23 -13.95 8.31 13.02
CA PRO A 23 -13.50 7.59 14.21
C PRO A 23 -14.55 6.62 14.75
N ASP A 24 -14.10 5.51 15.34
CA ASP A 24 -14.90 4.56 16.12
C ASP A 24 -14.34 4.49 17.55
N GLY A 25 -14.79 5.42 18.39
CA GLY A 25 -14.24 5.59 19.74
C GLY A 25 -12.87 6.28 19.75
N LYS A 26 -12.01 5.91 20.70
CA LYS A 26 -10.74 6.64 20.96
C LYS A 26 -9.62 6.31 19.97
N THR A 27 -9.53 5.07 19.52
CA THR A 27 -8.37 4.58 18.77
C THR A 27 -8.71 3.88 17.47
N ARG A 28 -9.98 3.56 17.22
CA ARG A 28 -10.41 2.80 16.04
C ARG A 28 -10.99 3.72 14.98
N TRP A 29 -11.11 3.19 13.77
CA TRP A 29 -11.66 3.88 12.61
C TRP A 29 -12.69 3.02 11.90
N PHE A 30 -13.80 3.62 11.49
CA PHE A 30 -14.69 3.02 10.51
C PHE A 30 -14.11 3.22 9.11
N VAL A 31 -13.88 2.10 8.42
CA VAL A 31 -13.35 2.02 7.07
C VAL A 31 -14.36 1.31 6.18
N VAL A 32 -14.67 1.88 5.02
CA VAL A 32 -15.64 1.30 4.08
C VAL A 32 -14.91 0.75 2.86
N ASP A 33 -15.10 -0.54 2.56
CA ASP A 33 -14.46 -1.20 1.42
C ASP A 33 -15.18 -0.96 0.08
N GLU A 34 -14.61 -1.48 -1.01
CA GLU A 34 -15.18 -1.38 -2.37
C GLU A 34 -16.62 -1.90 -2.51
N ARG A 35 -17.09 -2.74 -1.59
CA ARG A 35 -18.45 -3.31 -1.58
C ARG A 35 -19.42 -2.51 -0.73
N GLY A 36 -18.93 -1.49 -0.03
CA GLY A 36 -19.73 -0.64 0.85
C GLY A 36 -19.84 -1.22 2.25
N GLN A 37 -19.07 -2.26 2.57
CA GLN A 37 -19.07 -2.86 3.88
C GLN A 37 -18.19 -2.05 4.83
N SER A 38 -18.75 -1.67 5.98
CA SER A 38 -18.01 -0.97 7.04
C SER A 38 -17.24 -1.96 7.93
N HIS A 39 -16.01 -1.61 8.26
CA HIS A 39 -15.09 -2.34 9.13
C HIS A 39 -14.59 -1.42 10.24
N SER A 40 -14.58 -1.89 11.49
CA SER A 40 -14.00 -1.16 12.62
C SER A 40 -12.57 -1.64 12.88
N LEU A 41 -11.58 -0.83 12.47
CA LEU A 41 -10.16 -1.19 12.49
C LEU A 41 -9.41 -0.47 13.61
N VAL A 42 -8.60 -1.20 14.37
CA VAL A 42 -7.54 -0.59 15.21
C VAL A 42 -6.31 -0.26 14.34
N PRO A 43 -5.42 0.66 14.76
CA PRO A 43 -4.29 1.10 13.91
C PRO A 43 -3.39 -0.06 13.45
N ARG A 44 -3.14 -1.06 14.32
CA ARG A 44 -2.35 -2.25 13.97
C ARG A 44 -2.96 -3.18 12.92
N GLN A 45 -4.24 -3.00 12.56
CA GLN A 45 -4.88 -3.76 11.48
C GLN A 45 -4.70 -3.09 10.11
N ILE A 46 -4.22 -1.84 10.09
CA ILE A 46 -3.93 -1.11 8.88
C ILE A 46 -2.49 -1.44 8.51
N THR A 47 -2.32 -2.06 7.34
CA THR A 47 -1.03 -2.53 6.86
C THR A 47 -0.33 -1.49 5.99
N TYR A 48 -1.09 -0.56 5.41
CA TYR A 48 -0.55 0.55 4.62
C TYR A 48 -1.56 1.70 4.53
N GLU A 49 -1.07 2.94 4.53
CA GLU A 49 -1.86 4.15 4.25
C GLU A 49 -1.45 4.71 2.88
N VAL A 50 -2.40 4.79 1.95
CA VAL A 50 -2.17 5.44 0.66
C VAL A 50 -2.23 6.96 0.89
N THR A 51 -1.09 7.61 0.73
CA THR A 51 -0.93 9.05 0.95
C THR A 51 -0.90 9.81 -0.38
N GLY A 52 -1.25 11.10 -0.34
CA GLY A 52 -1.20 11.99 -1.51
C GLY A 52 -2.57 12.40 -2.05
N ASP A 53 -3.61 11.60 -1.83
CA ASP A 53 -4.96 11.84 -2.35
C ASP A 53 -6.06 11.53 -1.31
N THR A 54 -7.27 12.03 -1.59
CA THR A 54 -8.49 11.72 -0.84
C THR A 54 -9.44 10.93 -1.74
N TYR A 55 -9.96 9.83 -1.21
CA TYR A 55 -10.76 8.88 -1.99
C TYR A 55 -12.20 8.81 -1.51
N GLN A 56 -13.08 8.48 -2.44
CA GLN A 56 -14.41 7.96 -2.18
C GLN A 56 -14.42 6.44 -2.39
N GLN A 57 -15.33 5.76 -1.71
CA GLN A 57 -15.49 4.31 -1.80
C GLN A 57 -15.72 3.82 -3.25
N SER A 58 -16.43 4.61 -4.07
CA SER A 58 -16.65 4.32 -5.50
C SER A 58 -15.38 4.36 -6.35
N GLN A 59 -14.31 5.00 -5.88
CA GLN A 59 -13.03 5.16 -6.60
C GLN A 59 -12.05 4.02 -6.33
N ILE A 60 -12.32 3.14 -5.36
CA ILE A 60 -11.41 2.03 -5.01
C ILE A 60 -11.16 1.14 -6.23
N LYS A 61 -12.21 0.75 -6.96
CA LYS A 61 -12.06 -0.11 -8.15
C LYS A 61 -11.23 0.52 -9.27
N SER A 62 -11.39 1.82 -9.50
CA SER A 62 -10.58 2.52 -10.50
C SER A 62 -9.12 2.60 -10.06
N PHE A 63 -8.88 2.83 -8.78
CA PHE A 63 -7.53 2.87 -8.21
C PHE A 63 -6.85 1.50 -8.30
N GLU A 64 -7.52 0.41 -7.92
CA GLU A 64 -7.00 -0.95 -8.07
C GLU A 64 -6.67 -1.29 -9.53
N LYS A 65 -7.53 -0.87 -10.47
CA LYS A 65 -7.28 -1.05 -11.91
C LYS A 65 -6.07 -0.28 -12.40
N GLU A 66 -5.79 0.88 -11.82
CA GLU A 66 -4.59 1.66 -12.11
C GLU A 66 -3.34 0.97 -11.54
N VAL A 67 -3.38 0.57 -10.27
CA VAL A 67 -2.31 -0.15 -9.57
C VAL A 67 -1.91 -1.41 -10.33
N GLN A 68 -2.87 -2.17 -10.84
CA GLN A 68 -2.63 -3.42 -11.57
C GLN A 68 -1.72 -3.24 -12.80
N ARG A 69 -1.63 -2.03 -13.37
CA ARG A 69 -0.75 -1.73 -14.52
C ARG A 69 0.73 -1.69 -14.16
N TYR A 70 1.03 -1.51 -12.87
CA TYR A 70 2.39 -1.40 -12.34
C TYR A 70 2.87 -2.68 -11.64
N LEU A 71 1.99 -3.67 -11.45
CA LEU A 71 2.34 -4.91 -10.77
C LEU A 71 3.06 -5.87 -11.72
N ASP A 72 4.39 -5.75 -11.77
CA ASP A 72 5.28 -6.71 -12.41
C ASP A 72 6.31 -7.24 -11.41
N PRO A 73 6.16 -8.48 -10.91
CA PRO A 73 7.11 -9.07 -9.96
C PRO A 73 8.55 -9.17 -10.48
N ALA A 74 8.76 -9.30 -11.80
CA ALA A 74 10.11 -9.39 -12.37
C ALA A 74 10.88 -8.07 -12.25
N SER A 75 10.16 -6.95 -12.10
CA SER A 75 10.79 -5.64 -11.87
C SER A 75 11.56 -5.55 -10.55
N LEU A 76 11.24 -6.39 -9.54
CA LEU A 76 11.96 -6.41 -8.27
C LEU A 76 13.37 -6.99 -8.37
N GLU A 77 13.59 -7.96 -9.26
CA GLU A 77 14.92 -8.55 -9.47
C GLU A 77 15.91 -7.47 -9.95
N VAL A 78 15.48 -6.66 -10.92
CA VAL A 78 16.28 -5.55 -11.45
C VAL A 78 16.51 -4.48 -10.37
N ALA A 79 15.50 -4.15 -9.58
CA ALA A 79 15.66 -3.19 -8.48
C ALA A 79 16.63 -3.70 -7.40
N TRP A 80 16.59 -5.00 -7.09
CA TRP A 80 17.48 -5.63 -6.14
C TRP A 80 18.95 -5.54 -6.57
N GLU A 81 19.25 -5.84 -7.83
CA GLU A 81 20.62 -5.74 -8.38
C GLU A 81 21.21 -4.34 -8.20
N LEU A 82 20.39 -3.28 -8.28
CA LEU A 82 20.83 -1.90 -8.11
C LEU A 82 21.09 -1.51 -6.64
N LEU A 83 20.34 -2.08 -5.69
CA LEU A 83 20.38 -1.66 -4.28
C LEU A 83 21.32 -2.52 -3.44
N VAL A 84 21.51 -3.80 -3.79
CA VAL A 84 22.33 -4.74 -3.02
C VAL A 84 23.80 -4.34 -2.99
N GLU A 85 24.30 -3.63 -4.01
CA GLU A 85 25.67 -3.13 -4.04
C GLU A 85 25.96 -2.08 -2.95
N GLY A 86 24.93 -1.39 -2.47
CA GLY A 86 25.04 -0.29 -1.50
C GLY A 86 24.62 -0.61 -0.06
N ASP A 87 24.10 -1.82 0.21
CA ASP A 87 23.43 -2.16 1.49
C ASP A 87 22.33 -1.14 1.85
N GLU A 88 21.61 -0.64 0.84
CA GLU A 88 20.63 0.43 0.98
C GLU A 88 19.24 -0.12 1.32
N THR A 89 18.60 0.45 2.34
CA THR A 89 17.19 0.20 2.62
C THR A 89 16.29 1.08 1.74
N ILE A 90 15.13 0.56 1.33
CA ILE A 90 14.18 1.27 0.47
C ILE A 90 12.76 1.24 1.03
N THR A 91 12.08 2.39 0.98
CA THR A 91 10.65 2.49 1.32
C THR A 91 9.79 2.24 0.08
N PRO A 92 8.48 1.92 0.21
CA PRO A 92 7.59 1.82 -0.95
C PRO A 92 7.60 3.06 -1.85
N LYS A 93 7.74 4.25 -1.26
CA LYS A 93 7.87 5.49 -2.03
C LYS A 93 9.18 5.56 -2.82
N GLY A 94 10.30 5.18 -2.19
CA GLY A 94 11.59 5.09 -2.88
C GLY A 94 11.55 4.07 -4.01
N MET A 95 10.95 2.90 -3.76
CA MET A 95 10.80 1.85 -4.75
C MET A 95 9.91 2.29 -5.93
N ALA A 96 8.84 3.05 -5.67
CA ALA A 96 8.03 3.61 -6.74
C ALA A 96 8.82 4.54 -7.66
N ILE A 97 9.67 5.40 -7.09
CA ILE A 97 10.56 6.28 -7.88
C ILE A 97 11.54 5.44 -8.70
N LEU A 98 12.13 4.41 -8.10
CA LEU A 98 13.08 3.53 -8.78
C LEU A 98 12.44 2.77 -9.94
N LEU A 99 11.28 2.17 -9.73
CA LEU A 99 10.60 1.32 -10.73
C LEU A 99 9.84 2.13 -11.80
N PHE A 100 9.23 3.25 -11.41
CA PHE A 100 8.22 3.94 -12.23
C PHE A 100 8.58 5.40 -12.51
N SER A 101 9.70 5.90 -11.99
CA SER A 101 10.13 7.31 -12.11
C SER A 101 9.11 8.33 -11.58
N SER A 102 8.17 7.90 -10.74
CA SER A 102 7.20 8.76 -10.05
C SER A 102 6.79 8.15 -8.72
N ALA A 103 6.20 8.97 -7.85
CA ALA A 103 5.77 8.62 -6.50
C ALA A 103 4.28 8.91 -6.31
N ASP A 104 3.49 8.77 -7.37
CA ASP A 104 2.05 8.94 -7.30
C ASP A 104 1.42 7.85 -6.41
N ALA A 105 0.22 8.11 -5.88
CA ALA A 105 -0.42 7.24 -4.91
C ALA A 105 -0.56 5.78 -5.39
N ALA A 106 -0.94 5.57 -6.65
CA ALA A 106 -1.07 4.24 -7.24
C ALA A 106 0.28 3.52 -7.39
N GLN A 107 1.35 4.25 -7.72
CA GLN A 107 2.70 3.71 -7.88
C GLN A 107 3.35 3.36 -6.55
N CYS A 108 3.21 4.23 -5.55
CA CYS A 108 3.64 3.95 -4.17
C CYS A 108 2.94 2.71 -3.62
N TYR A 109 1.63 2.59 -3.87
CA TYR A 109 0.88 1.42 -3.46
C TYR A 109 1.27 0.16 -4.25
N ALA A 110 1.49 0.25 -5.56
CA ALA A 110 1.98 -0.87 -6.37
C ALA A 110 3.35 -1.38 -5.88
N ALA A 111 4.27 -0.46 -5.59
CA ALA A 111 5.57 -0.78 -5.02
C ALA A 111 5.44 -1.46 -3.64
N HIS A 112 4.55 -0.97 -2.77
CA HIS A 112 4.20 -1.64 -1.51
C HIS A 112 3.67 -3.06 -1.75
N CYS A 113 2.77 -3.25 -2.71
CA CYS A 113 2.24 -4.58 -3.04
C CYS A 113 3.36 -5.54 -3.46
N LEU A 114 4.22 -5.12 -4.39
CA LEU A 114 5.36 -5.91 -4.86
C LEU A 114 6.28 -6.29 -3.70
N LEU A 115 6.71 -5.31 -2.89
CA LEU A 115 7.60 -5.55 -1.75
C LEU A 115 6.98 -6.44 -0.66
N SER A 116 5.69 -6.26 -0.38
CA SER A 116 5.00 -7.03 0.67
C SER A 116 4.65 -8.47 0.25
N ASP A 117 4.52 -8.74 -1.05
CA ASP A 117 4.29 -10.07 -1.59
C ASP A 117 5.60 -10.79 -1.95
N ASP A 118 6.72 -10.06 -2.00
CA ASP A 118 8.04 -10.61 -2.29
C ASP A 118 8.51 -11.56 -1.17
N LYS A 119 9.19 -12.62 -1.61
CA LYS A 119 9.74 -13.67 -0.75
C LYS A 119 11.19 -14.00 -1.11
N ILE A 120 11.76 -13.33 -2.11
CA ILE A 120 13.03 -13.70 -2.71
C ILE A 120 14.08 -12.64 -2.39
N TYR A 121 13.81 -11.37 -2.70
CA TYR A 121 14.81 -10.31 -2.72
C TYR A 121 14.76 -9.47 -1.44
N PHE A 122 13.61 -8.90 -1.13
CA PHE A 122 13.44 -7.90 -0.09
C PHE A 122 12.78 -8.48 1.18
N LYS A 123 13.28 -8.08 2.34
CA LYS A 123 12.71 -8.37 3.66
C LYS A 123 12.33 -7.09 4.37
N GLN A 124 11.15 -7.09 4.97
CA GLN A 124 10.65 -5.93 5.69
C GLN A 124 11.46 -5.65 6.98
N LYS A 125 11.91 -4.40 7.14
CA LYS A 125 12.53 -3.83 8.34
C LYS A 125 11.83 -2.53 8.74
N GLY A 126 10.80 -2.65 9.57
CA GLY A 126 9.96 -1.50 9.93
C GLY A 126 9.10 -1.04 8.75
N ASP A 127 9.27 0.20 8.32
CA ASP A 127 8.62 0.81 7.15
C ASP A 127 9.44 0.72 5.85
N ALA A 128 10.66 0.19 5.94
CA ALA A 128 11.56 -0.01 4.81
C ALA A 128 11.81 -1.51 4.53
N TYR A 129 12.52 -1.77 3.44
CA TYR A 129 12.89 -3.08 2.93
C TYR A 129 14.38 -3.11 2.59
N GLU A 130 15.02 -4.24 2.83
CA GLU A 130 16.44 -4.52 2.54
C GLU A 130 16.64 -5.97 2.09
#